data_AF-A0A087UW13-F1
#
_entry.id   AF-A0A087UW13-F1
#
_cell.length_a   1.000
_cell.length_b   1.000
_cell.length_c   1.000
_cell.angle_alpha   90.00
_cell.angle_beta   90.00
_cell.angle_gamma   90.00
#
_symmetry.space_group_name_H-M   'P 1'
#
loop_
_entity.id
_entity.type
_entity.pdbx_description
1 polymer ?
#
loop_
_entity_poly.entity_id
_entity_poly.type
_entity_poly.pdbx_seq_one_letter_code
_entity_poly.pdbx_strand_id
1 'polypeptide(L)'
;MFRKDSFLSVLNASLEWESFEQFCLWQLISAHNIPLDYILPILPKLEFTAHSEALTSILLLLKQEKPTPDLLKHVMSREVKANDQFAVSALNYWAQDHEDKLAELISSQLSKSGSALKRKRQPSSKALGPSIDQILAHLDQLRQNCKQNSFFNLEAVQTALMQVQSSCSDAQKTKFSDLFALVEELDDVKVTKPARSGGRGKVSGSKNMTKSKPAVMDSDTETDSTEDDEAIKPKPRKKKRTLLGFDSD
;
A
#
# COMPACT_ATOMS: atom_id res chain seq x y z
N MET A 1 11.15 31.03 10.39
CA MET A 1 12.04 30.38 11.38
C MET A 1 12.95 29.35 10.72
N PHE A 2 12.40 28.39 9.96
CA PHE A 2 13.17 27.34 9.29
C PHE A 2 13.63 27.78 7.89
N ARG A 3 14.95 27.79 7.65
CA ARG A 3 15.53 27.83 6.30
C ARG A 3 15.85 26.39 5.88
N LYS A 4 15.68 26.03 4.60
CA LYS A 4 15.85 24.64 4.13
C LYS A 4 17.22 24.07 4.49
N ASP A 5 18.26 24.87 4.34
CA ASP A 5 19.66 24.47 4.54
C ASP A 5 20.02 24.29 6.02
N SER A 6 19.27 24.91 6.95
CA SER A 6 19.51 24.82 8.39
C SER A 6 18.49 23.95 9.13
N PHE A 7 17.36 23.60 8.51
CA PHE A 7 16.26 22.87 9.15
C PHE A 7 16.72 21.55 9.76
N LEU A 8 17.43 20.73 8.99
CA LEU A 8 17.94 19.45 9.47
C LEU A 8 18.94 19.62 10.63
N SER A 9 19.76 20.68 10.62
CA SER A 9 20.69 20.97 11.71
C SER A 9 19.95 21.32 13.01
N VAL A 10 18.95 22.20 12.93
CA VAL A 10 18.08 22.55 14.07
C VAL A 10 17.36 21.30 14.61
N LEU A 11 16.85 20.45 13.72
CA LEU A 11 16.10 19.25 14.09
C LEU A 11 16.97 18.14 14.72
N ASN A 12 18.27 18.06 14.37
CA ASN A 12 19.20 17.16 15.09
C ASN A 12 19.60 17.77 16.44
N ALA A 13 19.83 19.10 16.51
CA ALA A 13 20.16 19.78 17.77
C ALA A 13 19.01 19.72 18.79
N SER A 14 17.77 19.74 18.33
CA SER A 14 16.59 19.68 19.20
C SER A 14 16.34 18.33 19.86
N LEU A 15 17.05 17.27 19.47
CA LEU A 15 16.94 15.97 20.13
C LEU A 15 17.49 15.99 21.56
N GLU A 16 18.38 16.94 21.86
CA GLU A 16 18.98 17.18 23.17
C GLU A 16 18.22 18.27 23.98
N TRP A 17 17.12 18.80 23.46
CA TRP A 17 16.32 19.83 24.14
C TRP A 17 15.33 19.22 25.14
N GLU A 18 14.84 20.01 26.10
CA GLU A 18 13.85 19.55 27.07
C GLU A 18 12.51 19.19 26.37
N SER A 19 11.75 18.27 26.97
CA SER A 19 10.47 17.77 26.41
C SER A 19 9.51 18.87 25.96
N PHE A 20 9.41 19.96 26.72
CA PHE A 20 8.55 21.09 26.37
C PHE A 20 9.08 21.89 25.17
N GLU A 21 10.40 22.08 25.08
CA GLU A 21 11.05 22.75 23.95
C GLU A 21 10.90 21.94 22.66
N GLN A 22 11.08 20.61 22.73
CA GLN A 22 10.79 19.70 21.63
C GLN A 22 9.33 19.78 21.22
N PHE A 23 8.39 19.72 22.17
CA PHE A 23 6.97 19.86 21.88
C PHE A 23 6.66 21.19 21.16
N CYS A 24 7.16 22.32 21.67
CA CYS A 24 7.00 23.62 21.04
C CYS A 24 7.57 23.66 19.61
N LEU A 25 8.74 23.05 19.39
CA LEU A 25 9.32 22.93 18.05
C LEU A 25 8.40 22.14 17.10
N TRP A 26 7.86 21.01 17.54
CA TRP A 26 6.96 20.20 16.71
C TRP A 26 5.62 20.89 16.41
N GLN A 27 5.09 21.70 17.34
CA GLN A 27 3.94 22.58 17.06
C GLN A 27 4.29 23.63 15.99
N LEU A 28 5.48 24.25 16.06
CA LEU A 28 5.94 25.20 15.05
C LEU A 28 6.18 24.55 13.68
N ILE A 29 6.75 23.35 13.63
CA ILE A 29 6.94 22.56 12.40
C ILE A 29 5.60 22.29 11.72
N SER A 30 4.61 21.84 12.51
CA SER A 30 3.26 21.54 12.03
C SER A 30 2.56 22.80 11.52
N ALA A 31 2.62 23.90 12.27
CA ALA A 31 2.01 25.18 11.89
C ALA A 31 2.60 25.82 10.63
N HIS A 32 3.86 25.50 10.28
CA HIS A 32 4.51 25.98 9.05
C HIS A 32 4.28 25.08 7.83
N ASN A 33 3.53 23.97 7.96
CA ASN A 33 3.30 22.97 6.89
C ASN A 33 4.63 22.51 6.24
N ILE A 34 5.64 22.19 7.06
CA ILE A 34 6.93 21.72 6.54
C ILE A 34 6.74 20.32 5.91
N PRO A 35 7.17 20.11 4.65
CA PRO A 35 7.05 18.81 4.00
C PRO A 35 7.74 17.71 4.80
N LEU A 36 7.05 16.58 4.98
CA LEU A 36 7.54 15.46 5.77
C LEU A 36 8.90 14.92 5.25
N ASP A 37 9.14 14.99 3.94
CA ASP A 37 10.42 14.65 3.28
C ASP A 37 11.66 15.36 3.88
N TYR A 38 11.49 16.56 4.48
CA TYR A 38 12.60 17.28 5.13
C TYR A 38 12.90 16.77 6.54
N ILE A 39 11.97 16.00 7.13
CA ILE A 39 12.04 15.41 8.46
C ILE A 39 12.52 13.95 8.38
N LEU A 40 12.07 13.18 7.37
CA LEU A 40 12.43 11.76 7.21
C LEU A 40 13.92 11.40 7.35
N PRO A 41 14.90 12.23 6.92
CA PRO A 41 16.32 11.89 7.08
C PRO A 41 16.82 11.72 8.52
N ILE A 42 16.11 12.24 9.54
CA ILE A 42 16.44 11.94 10.95
C ILE A 42 15.86 10.61 11.43
N LEU A 43 14.79 10.11 10.80
CA LEU A 43 13.99 9.01 11.34
C LEU A 43 14.79 7.71 11.60
N PRO A 44 15.74 7.28 10.75
CA PRO A 44 16.56 6.10 11.05
C PRO A 44 17.51 6.24 12.26
N LYS A 45 17.76 7.47 12.74
CA LYS A 45 18.65 7.75 13.88
C LYS A 45 17.92 7.82 15.24
N LEU A 46 16.58 7.92 15.23
CA LEU A 46 15.82 8.17 16.44
C LEU A 46 15.66 6.90 17.29
N GLU A 47 16.40 6.81 18.39
CA GLU A 47 16.18 5.78 19.42
C GLU A 47 14.82 5.89 20.11
N PHE A 48 14.13 4.76 20.26
CA PHE A 48 12.76 4.67 20.77
C PHE A 48 12.61 5.20 22.21
N THR A 49 13.59 4.93 23.06
CA THR A 49 13.56 5.30 24.48
C THR A 49 14.10 6.70 24.77
N ALA A 50 14.75 7.35 23.80
CA ALA A 50 15.41 8.65 23.99
C ALA A 50 14.71 9.82 23.30
N HIS A 51 13.96 9.56 22.21
CA HIS A 51 13.38 10.62 21.37
C HIS A 51 11.86 10.51 21.27
N SER A 52 11.18 10.41 22.42
CA SER A 52 9.76 10.07 22.48
C SER A 52 8.87 11.14 21.81
N GLU A 53 9.25 12.41 21.94
CA GLU A 53 8.58 13.60 21.45
C GLU A 53 8.69 13.69 19.93
N ALA A 54 9.89 13.47 19.40
CA ALA A 54 10.15 13.40 17.96
C ALA A 54 9.44 12.22 17.30
N LEU A 55 9.52 11.02 17.90
CA LEU A 55 8.86 9.83 17.36
C LEU A 55 7.33 9.95 17.41
N THR A 56 6.76 10.48 18.50
CA THR A 56 5.31 10.73 18.60
C THR A 56 4.86 11.73 17.53
N SER A 57 5.59 12.83 17.36
CA SER A 57 5.26 13.87 16.38
C SER A 57 5.36 13.37 14.94
N ILE A 58 6.43 12.64 14.60
CA ILE A 58 6.59 12.04 13.26
C ILE A 58 5.51 10.98 13.00
N LEU A 59 5.14 10.16 14.01
CA LEU A 59 4.06 9.18 13.86
C LEU A 59 2.71 9.86 13.58
N LEU A 60 2.42 10.98 14.25
CA LEU A 60 1.20 11.75 14.00
C LEU A 60 1.18 12.37 12.60
N LEU A 61 2.32 12.87 12.10
CA LEU A 61 2.45 13.36 10.72
C LEU A 61 2.29 12.21 9.69
N LEU A 62 2.91 11.05 9.93
CA LEU A 62 2.79 9.87 9.04
C LEU A 62 1.35 9.37 8.91
N LYS A 63 0.53 9.49 9.95
CA LYS A 63 -0.90 9.13 9.93
C LYS A 63 -1.76 10.05 9.07
N GLN A 64 -1.29 11.26 8.77
CA GLN A 64 -1.97 12.21 7.89
C GLN A 64 -1.59 12.02 6.42
N GLU A 65 -0.54 11.24 6.15
CA GLU A 65 0.04 11.03 4.82
C GLU A 65 -0.31 9.67 4.23
N LYS A 66 -0.53 9.64 2.91
CA LYS A 66 -0.65 8.38 2.15
C LYS A 66 0.73 7.72 2.04
N PRO A 67 0.85 6.38 2.16
CA PRO A 67 2.14 5.72 2.06
C PRO A 67 2.75 5.94 0.67
N THR A 68 4.00 6.38 0.64
CA THR A 68 4.82 6.53 -0.57
C THR A 68 6.07 5.64 -0.49
N PRO A 69 6.78 5.40 -1.61
CA PRO A 69 8.02 4.61 -1.60
C PRO A 69 9.07 5.15 -0.64
N ASP A 70 9.21 6.48 -0.55
CA ASP A 70 10.22 7.13 0.30
C ASP A 70 9.80 7.18 1.78
N LEU A 71 8.51 7.38 2.08
CA LEU A 71 8.00 7.24 3.45
C LEU A 71 8.24 5.83 3.99
N LEU A 72 7.79 4.80 3.24
CA LEU A 72 7.96 3.39 3.63
C LEU A 72 9.44 3.04 3.79
N LYS A 73 10.31 3.53 2.89
CA LYS A 73 11.76 3.31 2.95
C LYS A 73 12.40 3.86 4.22
N HIS A 74 12.00 5.06 4.68
CA HIS A 74 12.56 5.63 5.92
C HIS A 74 12.01 4.94 7.17
N VAL A 75 10.73 4.55 7.18
CA VAL A 75 10.13 3.74 8.26
C VAL A 75 10.84 2.38 8.38
N MET A 76 10.99 1.66 7.26
CA MET A 76 11.64 0.36 7.21
C MET A 76 13.15 0.42 7.48
N SER A 77 13.82 1.55 7.17
CA SER A 77 15.24 1.75 7.46
C SER A 77 15.56 1.92 8.95
N ARG A 78 14.56 2.02 9.84
CA ARG A 78 14.78 1.97 11.30
C ARG A 78 15.24 0.59 11.75
N GLU A 79 16.10 0.55 12.76
CA GLU A 79 16.50 -0.69 13.43
C GLU A 79 15.27 -1.41 14.03
N VAL A 80 15.26 -2.75 13.98
CA VAL A 80 14.16 -3.56 14.49
C VAL A 80 14.48 -4.00 15.92
N LYS A 81 13.81 -3.40 16.90
CA LYS A 81 13.93 -3.73 18.34
C LYS A 81 12.59 -4.21 18.87
N ALA A 82 12.58 -5.22 19.74
CA ALA A 82 11.34 -5.79 20.29
C ALA A 82 10.46 -4.74 21.00
N ASN A 83 11.09 -3.77 21.67
CA ASN A 83 10.41 -2.70 22.39
C ASN A 83 10.08 -1.48 21.51
N ASP A 84 10.64 -1.38 20.29
CA ASP A 84 10.35 -0.27 19.39
C ASP A 84 9.08 -0.55 18.59
N GLN A 85 8.00 0.12 18.98
CA GLN A 85 6.68 -0.03 18.35
C GLN A 85 6.40 1.03 17.28
N PHE A 86 7.35 1.92 16.95
CA PHE A 86 7.12 3.03 16.01
C PHE A 86 6.78 2.52 14.61
N ALA A 87 7.63 1.65 14.03
CA ALA A 87 7.46 1.21 12.65
C ALA A 87 6.19 0.37 12.51
N VAL A 88 5.97 -0.57 13.42
CA VAL A 88 4.73 -1.36 13.55
C VAL A 88 3.50 -0.46 13.65
N SER A 89 3.55 0.61 14.44
CA SER A 89 2.41 1.53 14.59
C SER A 89 2.08 2.31 13.32
N ALA A 90 3.09 2.75 12.56
CA ALA A 90 2.89 3.41 11.28
C ALA A 90 2.33 2.44 10.22
N LEU A 91 2.89 1.22 10.16
CA LEU A 91 2.45 0.18 9.23
C LEU A 91 1.04 -0.31 9.54
N ASN A 92 0.69 -0.56 10.81
CA ASN A 92 -0.66 -0.95 11.23
C ASN A 92 -1.69 0.12 10.84
N TYR A 93 -1.33 1.40 10.90
CA TYR A 93 -2.22 2.48 10.51
C TYR A 93 -2.45 2.48 8.99
N TRP A 94 -1.39 2.45 8.19
CA TRP A 94 -1.50 2.38 6.73
C TRP A 94 -2.13 1.06 6.23
N ALA A 95 -2.00 -0.04 6.97
CA ALA A 95 -2.67 -1.31 6.65
C ALA A 95 -4.20 -1.24 6.83
N GLN A 96 -4.71 -0.30 7.64
CA GLN A 96 -6.14 -0.06 7.83
C GLN A 96 -6.69 0.94 6.79
N ASP A 97 -6.04 2.09 6.62
CA ASP A 97 -6.56 3.16 5.76
C ASP A 97 -6.16 3.00 4.28
N HIS A 98 -5.04 2.33 4.00
CA HIS A 98 -4.35 2.32 2.70
C HIS A 98 -3.82 0.91 2.33
N GLU A 99 -4.56 -0.13 2.71
CA GLU A 99 -4.24 -1.56 2.60
C GLU A 99 -3.56 -1.95 1.27
N ASP A 100 -4.25 -1.78 0.14
CA ASP A 100 -3.75 -2.10 -1.21
C ASP A 100 -2.44 -1.36 -1.54
N LYS A 101 -2.36 -0.08 -1.17
CA LYS A 101 -1.21 0.77 -1.52
C LYS A 101 0.02 0.39 -0.71
N LEU A 102 -0.16 0.07 0.56
CA LEU A 102 0.90 -0.44 1.41
C LEU A 102 1.43 -1.79 0.89
N ALA A 103 0.53 -2.67 0.43
CA ALA A 103 0.86 -3.97 -0.15
C ALA A 103 1.71 -3.85 -1.44
N GLU A 104 1.31 -3.01 -2.39
CA GLU A 104 2.11 -2.72 -3.60
C GLU A 104 3.52 -2.24 -3.24
N LEU A 105 3.63 -1.34 -2.26
CA LEU A 105 4.91 -0.74 -1.87
C LEU A 105 5.82 -1.74 -1.19
N ILE A 106 5.31 -2.55 -0.26
CA ILE A 106 6.04 -3.64 0.40
C ILE A 106 6.51 -4.67 -0.64
N SER A 107 5.63 -5.07 -1.57
CA SER A 107 5.98 -5.99 -2.65
C SER A 107 7.14 -5.45 -3.49
N SER A 108 7.09 -4.15 -3.86
CA SER A 108 8.19 -3.52 -4.59
C SER A 108 9.50 -3.47 -3.78
N GLN A 109 9.45 -3.24 -2.46
CA GLN A 109 10.64 -3.25 -1.60
C GLN A 109 11.24 -4.65 -1.47
N LEU A 110 10.40 -5.67 -1.23
CA LEU A 110 10.79 -7.08 -1.15
C LEU A 110 11.46 -7.55 -2.44
N SER A 111 10.86 -7.30 -3.62
CA SER A 111 11.48 -7.68 -4.90
C SER A 111 12.79 -6.92 -5.17
N LYS A 112 12.90 -5.64 -4.80
CA LYS A 112 14.14 -4.85 -4.94
C LYS A 112 15.26 -5.44 -4.09
N SER A 113 15.04 -5.59 -2.78
CA SER A 113 16.06 -6.10 -1.83
C SER A 113 16.37 -7.59 -2.05
N GLY A 114 15.37 -8.41 -2.40
CA GLY A 114 15.58 -9.82 -2.77
C GLY A 114 16.43 -10.00 -4.04
N SER A 115 16.31 -9.10 -5.03
CA SER A 115 17.14 -9.15 -6.25
C SER A 115 18.62 -8.85 -6.01
N ALA A 116 18.97 -8.27 -4.86
CA ALA A 116 20.36 -8.01 -4.47
C ALA A 116 21.07 -9.27 -3.99
N LEU A 117 20.37 -10.16 -3.26
CA LEU A 117 20.93 -11.43 -2.74
C LEU A 117 21.54 -12.30 -3.84
N LYS A 118 20.91 -12.35 -5.03
CA LYS A 118 21.39 -13.14 -6.18
C LYS A 118 22.65 -12.58 -6.85
N ARG A 119 23.07 -11.34 -6.50
CA ARG A 119 24.25 -10.69 -7.08
C ARG A 119 25.35 -10.58 -6.03
N LYS A 120 26.26 -11.56 -6.03
CA LYS A 120 27.48 -11.65 -5.21
C LYS A 120 28.51 -10.54 -5.53
N ARG A 121 28.15 -9.27 -5.34
CA ARG A 121 29.05 -8.11 -5.37
C ARG A 121 29.34 -7.65 -3.94
N GLN A 122 30.56 -7.14 -3.73
CA GLN A 122 31.04 -6.68 -2.43
C GLN A 122 30.16 -5.59 -1.80
N PRO A 123 30.19 -5.44 -0.46
CA PRO A 123 29.47 -4.39 0.24
C PRO A 123 30.11 -3.01 -0.01
N SER A 124 29.78 -2.40 -1.16
CA SER A 124 29.97 -0.97 -1.35
C SER A 124 29.04 -0.22 -0.40
N SER A 125 29.61 0.56 0.51
CA SER A 125 28.86 1.33 1.51
C SER A 125 27.81 2.25 0.89
N LYS A 126 26.73 2.53 1.66
CA LYS A 126 25.60 3.43 1.32
C LYS A 126 24.51 2.85 0.41
N ALA A 127 24.11 1.59 0.60
CA ALA A 127 22.73 1.21 0.28
C ALA A 127 21.78 1.95 1.24
N LEU A 128 21.17 3.04 0.77
CA LEU A 128 20.28 3.94 1.54
C LEU A 128 18.89 3.36 1.85
N GLY A 129 18.74 2.03 1.89
CA GLY A 129 17.46 1.35 2.06
C GLY A 129 17.58 0.10 2.93
N PRO A 130 16.45 -0.41 3.44
CA PRO A 130 16.43 -1.51 4.40
C PRO A 130 16.91 -2.81 3.77
N SER A 131 17.62 -3.63 4.56
CA SER A 131 18.00 -4.98 4.13
C SER A 131 16.77 -5.89 4.04
N ILE A 132 16.90 -7.03 3.36
CA ILE A 132 15.78 -7.99 3.27
C ILE A 132 15.37 -8.51 4.66
N ASP A 133 16.34 -8.76 5.55
CA ASP A 133 16.09 -9.20 6.92
C ASP A 133 15.40 -8.14 7.76
N GLN A 134 15.68 -6.87 7.49
CA GLN A 134 15.08 -5.73 8.16
C GLN A 134 13.62 -5.54 7.71
N ILE A 135 13.33 -5.70 6.42
CA ILE A 135 11.94 -5.71 5.91
C ILE A 135 11.18 -6.90 6.51
N LEU A 136 11.72 -8.12 6.43
CA LEU A 136 11.07 -9.32 6.97
C LEU A 136 10.82 -9.23 8.48
N ALA A 137 11.76 -8.66 9.25
CA ALA A 137 11.58 -8.48 10.68
C ALA A 137 10.53 -7.41 11.04
N HIS A 138 10.45 -6.29 10.29
CA HIS A 138 9.33 -5.34 10.43
C HIS A 138 7.98 -5.96 10.04
N LEU A 139 7.93 -6.83 9.02
CA LEU A 139 6.72 -7.54 8.62
C LEU A 139 6.29 -8.60 9.63
N ASP A 140 7.23 -9.31 10.25
CA ASP A 140 6.89 -10.27 11.32
C ASP A 140 6.44 -9.55 12.60
N GLN A 141 7.07 -8.43 12.97
CA GLN A 141 6.55 -7.59 14.06
C GLN A 141 5.16 -7.03 13.74
N LEU A 142 4.90 -6.62 12.49
CA LEU A 142 3.57 -6.21 12.04
C LEU A 142 2.58 -7.37 12.20
N ARG A 143 2.92 -8.57 11.75
CA ARG A 143 2.10 -9.79 11.90
C ARG A 143 1.77 -10.11 13.36
N GLN A 144 2.72 -9.93 14.28
CA GLN A 144 2.49 -10.16 15.72
C GLN A 144 1.51 -9.14 16.34
N ASN A 145 1.39 -7.94 15.77
CA ASN A 145 0.62 -6.82 16.36
C ASN A 145 -0.64 -6.44 15.55
N CYS A 146 -0.75 -6.89 14.30
CA CYS A 146 -1.91 -6.61 13.46
C CYS A 146 -3.09 -7.49 13.85
N LYS A 147 -4.19 -6.87 14.28
CA LYS A 147 -5.42 -7.59 14.65
C LYS A 147 -6.23 -8.07 13.45
N GLN A 148 -5.89 -7.61 12.24
CA GLN A 148 -6.57 -7.97 11.00
C GLN A 148 -5.59 -8.62 10.03
N ASN A 149 -5.74 -9.94 9.83
CA ASN A 149 -4.90 -10.70 8.89
C ASN A 149 -5.23 -10.42 7.41
N SER A 150 -6.20 -9.55 7.09
CA SER A 150 -6.56 -9.18 5.72
C SER A 150 -5.36 -8.69 4.92
N PHE A 151 -4.51 -7.86 5.53
CA PHE A 151 -3.32 -7.29 4.90
C PHE A 151 -2.36 -8.37 4.39
N PHE A 152 -2.16 -9.44 5.17
CA PHE A 152 -1.29 -10.55 4.78
C PHE A 152 -1.94 -11.48 3.74
N ASN A 153 -3.28 -11.45 3.58
CA ASN A 153 -3.99 -12.25 2.58
C ASN A 153 -3.97 -11.62 1.17
N LEU A 154 -3.48 -10.38 1.03
CA LEU A 154 -3.40 -9.68 -0.25
C LEU A 154 -2.42 -10.39 -1.19
N GLU A 155 -2.86 -10.63 -2.44
CA GLU A 155 -2.09 -11.36 -3.45
C GLU A 155 -0.70 -10.76 -3.68
N ALA A 156 -0.57 -9.43 -3.66
CA ALA A 156 0.71 -8.74 -3.79
C ALA A 156 1.70 -9.13 -2.68
N VAL A 157 1.27 -9.07 -1.41
CA VAL A 157 2.10 -9.44 -0.25
C VAL A 157 2.48 -10.92 -0.30
N GLN A 158 1.49 -11.78 -0.57
CA GLN A 158 1.63 -13.22 -0.69
C GLN A 158 2.67 -13.61 -1.76
N THR A 159 2.50 -13.12 -2.99
CA THR A 159 3.45 -13.39 -4.09
C THR A 159 4.85 -12.86 -3.80
N ALA A 160 4.97 -11.68 -3.16
CA ALA A 160 6.26 -11.13 -2.79
C ALA A 160 6.98 -11.94 -1.70
N LEU A 161 6.23 -12.44 -0.70
CA LEU A 161 6.77 -13.30 0.35
C LEU A 161 7.22 -14.66 -0.21
N MET A 162 6.43 -15.34 -1.05
CA MET A 162 6.88 -16.56 -1.76
C MET A 162 8.19 -16.32 -2.55
N GLN A 163 8.22 -15.23 -3.32
CA GLN A 163 9.38 -14.90 -4.15
C GLN A 163 10.63 -14.71 -3.29
N VAL A 164 10.51 -14.02 -2.15
CA VAL A 164 11.61 -13.81 -1.21
C VAL A 164 12.01 -15.10 -0.52
N GLN A 165 11.06 -15.90 -0.02
CA GLN A 165 11.31 -17.19 0.64
C GLN A 165 12.14 -18.14 -0.24
N SER A 166 11.87 -18.17 -1.56
CA SER A 166 12.64 -18.95 -2.54
C SER A 166 14.13 -18.54 -2.66
N SER A 167 14.48 -17.35 -2.17
CA SER A 167 15.83 -16.77 -2.19
C SER A 167 16.47 -16.63 -0.80
N CYS A 168 15.73 -16.94 0.27
CA CYS A 168 16.21 -16.92 1.64
C CYS A 168 17.12 -18.13 1.94
N SER A 169 18.13 -17.91 2.76
CA SER A 169 18.88 -18.98 3.42
C SER A 169 18.02 -19.72 4.44
N ASP A 170 18.39 -20.94 4.79
CA ASP A 170 17.60 -21.74 5.74
C ASP A 170 17.56 -21.10 7.13
N ALA A 171 18.62 -20.40 7.55
CA ALA A 171 18.61 -19.60 8.78
C ALA A 171 17.55 -18.48 8.76
N GLN A 172 17.32 -17.84 7.61
CA GLN A 172 16.26 -16.83 7.45
C GLN A 172 14.87 -17.47 7.43
N LYS A 173 14.70 -18.63 6.78
CA LYS A 173 13.44 -19.38 6.78
C LYS A 173 13.04 -19.82 8.18
N THR A 174 14.00 -20.34 8.96
CA THR A 174 13.77 -20.71 10.37
C THR A 174 13.48 -19.50 11.25
N LYS A 175 14.14 -18.35 11.00
CA LYS A 175 13.92 -17.12 11.80
C LYS A 175 12.54 -16.50 11.55
N PHE A 176 12.01 -16.61 10.34
CA PHE A 176 10.74 -16.00 9.92
C PHE A 176 9.69 -17.06 9.55
N SER A 177 9.73 -18.24 10.18
CA SER A 177 8.84 -19.38 9.88
C SER A 177 7.38 -18.99 9.91
N ASP A 178 6.96 -18.28 10.97
CA ASP A 178 5.57 -17.92 11.23
C ASP A 178 5.05 -16.88 10.21
N LEU A 179 5.95 -16.07 9.64
CA LEU A 179 5.61 -15.13 8.55
C LEU A 179 5.45 -15.86 7.21
N PHE A 180 6.27 -16.89 6.95
CA PHE A 180 6.18 -17.67 5.72
C PHE A 180 5.03 -18.71 5.75
N ALA A 181 4.66 -19.23 6.91
CA ALA A 181 3.53 -20.17 7.08
C ALA A 181 2.20 -19.57 6.59
N LEU A 182 1.98 -18.26 6.78
CA LEU A 182 0.82 -17.51 6.26
C LEU A 182 0.66 -17.56 4.73
N VAL A 183 1.69 -17.99 4.02
CA VAL A 183 1.74 -18.05 2.56
C VAL A 183 1.52 -19.48 2.08
N GLU A 184 2.10 -20.44 2.77
CA GLU A 184 1.95 -21.88 2.51
C GLU A 184 0.50 -22.33 2.72
N GLU A 185 -0.17 -21.87 3.79
CA GLU A 185 -1.59 -22.16 4.05
C GLU A 185 -2.52 -21.69 2.92
N LEU A 186 -2.22 -20.56 2.28
CA LEU A 186 -3.07 -20.01 1.22
C LEU A 186 -2.87 -20.68 -0.14
N ASP A 187 -1.66 -21.18 -0.44
CA ASP A 187 -1.43 -21.96 -1.65
C ASP A 187 -2.07 -23.36 -1.56
N ASP A 188 -2.02 -24.03 -0.41
CA ASP A 188 -2.78 -25.27 -0.18
C ASP A 188 -4.30 -25.06 -0.33
N VAL A 189 -4.85 -23.94 0.16
CA VAL A 189 -6.27 -23.57 -0.04
C VAL A 189 -6.59 -23.23 -1.50
N LYS A 190 -5.63 -22.74 -2.31
CA LYS A 190 -5.83 -22.55 -3.76
C LYS A 190 -5.77 -23.87 -4.52
N VAL A 191 -4.85 -24.77 -4.18
CA VAL A 191 -4.68 -26.09 -4.81
C VAL A 191 -5.85 -27.02 -4.50
N THR A 192 -6.43 -26.93 -3.31
CA THR A 192 -7.57 -27.76 -2.87
C THR A 192 -8.94 -27.29 -3.40
N LYS A 193 -9.05 -26.13 -4.06
CA LYS A 193 -10.27 -25.76 -4.78
C LYS A 193 -10.43 -26.68 -6.00
N PRO A 194 -11.46 -27.55 -6.05
CA PRO A 194 -11.58 -28.50 -7.15
C PRO A 194 -11.87 -27.74 -8.45
N ALA A 195 -10.99 -27.91 -9.43
CA ALA A 195 -11.30 -27.56 -10.81
C ALA A 195 -12.62 -28.25 -11.18
N ARG A 196 -13.66 -27.46 -11.49
CA ARG A 196 -14.96 -27.96 -11.96
C ARG A 196 -14.79 -28.59 -13.36
N SER A 197 -14.34 -29.84 -13.38
CA SER A 197 -14.26 -30.71 -14.56
C SER A 197 -15.67 -31.18 -14.98
N GLY A 198 -16.51 -30.22 -15.36
CA GLY A 198 -17.90 -30.44 -15.77
C GLY A 198 -18.06 -30.67 -17.27
N GLY A 199 -17.91 -31.91 -17.72
CA GLY A 199 -18.70 -32.47 -18.84
C GLY A 199 -18.44 -31.93 -20.25
N ARG A 200 -17.67 -32.69 -21.04
CA ARG A 200 -17.59 -32.60 -22.51
C ARG A 200 -18.94 -33.00 -23.13
N GLY A 201 -19.67 -32.06 -23.75
CA GLY A 201 -20.98 -32.34 -24.37
C GLY A 201 -21.34 -31.40 -25.52
N LYS A 202 -21.01 -31.81 -26.76
CA LYS A 202 -21.35 -31.08 -27.99
C LYS A 202 -22.41 -31.86 -28.78
N VAL A 203 -23.68 -31.47 -28.67
CA VAL A 203 -24.76 -31.99 -29.53
C VAL A 203 -25.62 -30.83 -30.04
N SER A 204 -25.74 -30.78 -31.37
CA SER A 204 -26.70 -29.93 -32.09
C SER A 204 -27.95 -30.77 -32.39
N GLY A 205 -29.15 -30.19 -32.22
CA GLY A 205 -30.39 -30.88 -32.58
C GLY A 205 -31.65 -30.07 -32.26
N SER A 206 -32.33 -29.58 -33.29
CA SER A 206 -33.62 -28.88 -33.18
C SER A 206 -34.76 -29.76 -33.71
N LYS A 207 -35.91 -29.76 -33.02
CA LYS A 207 -37.28 -29.58 -33.59
C LYS A 207 -38.41 -30.06 -32.65
N ASN A 208 -39.42 -29.19 -32.51
CA ASN A 208 -40.89 -29.44 -32.61
C ASN A 208 -41.57 -30.53 -31.74
N MET A 209 -42.87 -30.45 -31.38
CA MET A 209 -43.90 -29.38 -31.34
C MET A 209 -45.16 -29.98 -30.67
N THR A 210 -46.00 -29.11 -30.10
CA THR A 210 -47.48 -29.18 -29.85
C THR A 210 -47.88 -29.15 -28.37
N LYS A 211 -48.96 -28.51 -27.89
CA LYS A 211 -49.88 -27.40 -28.28
C LYS A 211 -51.19 -27.65 -27.51
N SER A 212 -51.51 -26.83 -26.52
CA SER A 212 -52.87 -26.66 -25.97
C SER A 212 -53.00 -25.29 -25.29
N LYS A 213 -54.23 -24.87 -24.96
CA LYS A 213 -54.67 -23.45 -24.94
C LYS A 213 -55.19 -23.03 -23.51
N PRO A 214 -55.80 -21.85 -23.27
CA PRO A 214 -55.37 -20.95 -22.18
C PRO A 214 -56.40 -20.78 -21.04
N ALA A 215 -56.07 -19.93 -20.06
CA ALA A 215 -57.00 -19.33 -19.10
C ALA A 215 -56.64 -17.84 -18.88
N VAL A 216 -57.60 -17.05 -18.39
CA VAL A 216 -57.62 -15.57 -18.39
C VAL A 216 -57.90 -15.04 -16.99
N MET A 217 -57.21 -13.96 -16.59
CA MET A 217 -57.61 -12.90 -15.63
C MET A 217 -56.47 -11.86 -15.67
N ASP A 218 -56.59 -10.69 -16.30
CA ASP A 218 -57.50 -9.55 -16.03
C ASP A 218 -56.97 -8.61 -14.92
N SER A 219 -56.63 -7.37 -15.34
CA SER A 219 -56.70 -6.15 -14.56
C SER A 219 -56.46 -4.94 -15.47
N ASP A 220 -57.54 -4.30 -15.91
CA ASP A 220 -57.56 -2.85 -16.19
C ASP A 220 -57.26 -2.08 -14.86
N THR A 221 -57.05 -0.75 -14.78
CA THR A 221 -57.41 0.36 -15.68
C THR A 221 -56.43 1.56 -15.53
N GLU A 222 -56.50 2.47 -16.50
CA GLU A 222 -55.95 3.84 -16.61
C GLU A 222 -56.41 4.76 -15.43
N THR A 223 -56.07 6.05 -15.21
CA THR A 223 -55.66 7.24 -16.01
C THR A 223 -54.91 8.23 -15.06
N ASP A 224 -54.30 9.36 -15.44
CA ASP A 224 -53.52 9.84 -16.61
C ASP A 224 -53.07 11.30 -16.32
N SER A 225 -52.01 11.84 -16.95
CA SER A 225 -51.68 13.30 -17.08
C SER A 225 -50.43 13.54 -17.94
N THR A 226 -50.64 14.09 -19.16
CA THR A 226 -49.67 14.80 -20.02
C THR A 226 -49.27 16.16 -19.41
N GLU A 227 -48.22 16.92 -19.81
CA GLU A 227 -47.69 17.35 -21.13
C GLU A 227 -46.13 17.28 -21.13
N ASP A 228 -45.45 16.87 -22.22
CA ASP A 228 -44.84 17.68 -23.32
C ASP A 228 -43.99 18.90 -22.86
N ASP A 229 -42.82 19.22 -23.43
CA ASP A 229 -42.47 19.19 -24.86
C ASP A 229 -40.94 18.99 -25.17
N GLU A 230 -40.61 18.90 -26.46
CA GLU A 230 -39.39 18.55 -27.21
C GLU A 230 -37.98 19.02 -26.73
N ALA A 231 -36.94 18.15 -26.73
CA ALA A 231 -35.89 17.93 -27.77
C ALA A 231 -34.77 19.01 -27.85
N ILE A 232 -33.51 18.82 -28.30
CA ILE A 232 -32.89 17.94 -29.31
C ILE A 232 -31.43 17.58 -28.90
N LYS A 233 -30.95 16.35 -29.21
CA LYS A 233 -29.52 15.97 -29.18
C LYS A 233 -28.83 16.26 -30.52
N PRO A 234 -27.50 16.53 -30.53
CA PRO A 234 -26.65 15.88 -31.53
C PRO A 234 -25.36 15.24 -30.97
N LYS A 235 -24.87 14.22 -31.70
CA LYS A 235 -23.58 13.53 -31.51
C LYS A 235 -22.61 13.87 -32.67
N PRO A 236 -21.33 13.43 -32.66
CA PRO A 236 -20.20 14.27 -33.10
C PRO A 236 -19.72 14.09 -34.56
N ARG A 237 -18.79 14.97 -35.00
CA ARG A 237 -17.94 14.79 -36.20
C ARG A 237 -16.45 15.10 -35.93
N LYS A 238 -15.55 14.54 -36.74
CA LYS A 238 -14.07 14.69 -36.71
C LYS A 238 -13.52 15.26 -38.02
N LYS A 239 -12.29 15.85 -37.96
CA LYS A 239 -11.39 16.32 -39.06
C LYS A 239 -11.80 17.69 -39.68
N LYS A 240 -10.89 18.59 -40.15
CA LYS A 240 -9.43 18.50 -40.43
C LYS A 240 -8.74 19.92 -40.44
N ARG A 241 -7.42 19.96 -40.18
CA ARG A 241 -6.35 20.99 -40.44
C ARG A 241 -6.67 22.30 -41.20
N THR A 242 -6.18 23.45 -40.67
CA THR A 242 -5.03 24.32 -41.13
C THR A 242 -4.79 25.45 -40.10
N LEU A 243 -3.58 25.70 -39.57
CA LEU A 243 -2.45 26.56 -40.04
C LEU A 243 -2.68 28.09 -39.92
N LEU A 244 -1.59 28.86 -39.70
CA LEU A 244 -1.50 30.28 -39.25
C LEU A 244 -1.73 30.43 -37.72
N GLY A 245 -0.84 30.99 -36.89
CA GLY A 245 0.50 31.55 -37.09
C GLY A 245 0.54 33.08 -37.08
N PHE A 246 0.85 33.69 -35.92
CA PHE A 246 1.31 35.09 -35.78
C PHE A 246 2.13 35.25 -34.48
N ASP A 247 3.00 36.26 -34.46
CA ASP A 247 4.12 36.53 -33.55
C ASP A 247 4.08 38.03 -33.13
N SER A 248 4.93 38.42 -32.16
CA SER A 248 5.10 39.77 -31.56
C SER A 248 3.94 40.24 -30.64
N ASP A 249 4.20 41.04 -29.60
CA ASP A 249 5.39 41.84 -29.22
C ASP A 249 5.83 41.52 -27.76
#